data_AF-A0A6M1YVI1-F1
#
_entry.id   AF-A0A6M1YVI1-F1
#
_cell.length_a   1.000
_cell.length_b   1.000
_cell.length_c   1.000
_cell.angle_alpha   90.00
_cell.angle_beta   90.00
_cell.angle_gamma   90.00
#
_symmetry.space_group_name_H-M   'P 1'
#
loop_
_entity.id
_entity.type
_entity.pdbx_description
1 polymer ?
#
loop_
_entity_poly.entity_id
_entity_poly.type
_entity_poly.pdbx_seq_one_letter_code
_entity_poly.pdbx_strand_id
1 'polypeptide(L)'
;MNIPFFLVMIALLGSIYIWIGKRSSKDVETNDDYFLMGRKLNFFQLSLTLLATQVGGGSLLGAAQEAYQKGWIVLFYPLGACLGLFALGMGFGGKLRKLNISTIAEIFEKIYKSRHQRFLASGLSIVALFFILVAQGIAAQKFFIGMNLQSPIIFILFWAILIAYTVMGGLKAVVNTDILQALFILITLGFAFFS
;
A
#
# COMPACT_ATOMS: atom_id res chain seq x y z
N MET A 1 24.02 12.03 7.93
CA MET A 1 23.61 10.66 8.31
C MET A 1 24.62 9.69 7.73
N ASN A 2 25.08 8.69 8.50
CA ASN A 2 26.13 7.78 8.05
C ASN A 2 25.55 6.85 6.97
N ILE A 3 25.94 7.04 5.70
CA ILE A 3 25.61 6.16 4.56
C ILE A 3 25.70 4.66 4.92
N PRO A 4 26.75 4.16 5.62
CA PRO A 4 26.81 2.75 6.02
C PRO A 4 25.68 2.32 6.95
N PHE A 5 25.23 3.17 7.88
CA PHE A 5 24.09 2.87 8.75
C PHE A 5 22.79 2.69 7.94
N PHE A 6 22.58 3.55 6.95
CA PHE A 6 21.40 3.45 6.08
C PHE A 6 21.43 2.20 5.20
N LEU A 7 22.59 1.83 4.66
CA LEU A 7 22.76 0.59 3.89
C LEU A 7 22.48 -0.65 4.73
N VAL A 8 22.96 -0.67 5.99
CA VAL A 8 22.66 -1.75 6.94
C VAL A 8 21.16 -1.82 7.23
N MET A 9 20.49 -0.67 7.41
CA MET A 9 19.05 -0.61 7.64
C MET A 9 18.25 -1.12 6.43
N ILE A 10 18.60 -0.71 5.21
CA ILE A 10 17.99 -1.23 3.98
C ILE A 10 18.24 -2.73 3.85
N ALA A 11 19.45 -3.22 4.11
CA ALA A 11 19.77 -4.63 4.01
C ALA A 11 18.98 -5.47 5.01
N LEU A 12 18.83 -4.99 6.26
CA LEU A 12 18.04 -5.64 7.30
C LEU A 12 16.55 -5.66 6.95
N LEU A 13 15.96 -4.51 6.64
CA LEU A 13 14.55 -4.41 6.26
C LEU A 13 14.24 -5.18 4.98
N GLY A 14 15.10 -5.07 3.97
CA GLY A 14 14.99 -5.82 2.73
C GLY A 14 15.06 -7.33 2.95
N SER A 15 15.96 -7.80 3.84
CA SER A 15 16.03 -9.22 4.21
C SER A 15 14.77 -9.70 4.91
N ILE A 16 14.20 -8.89 5.82
CA ILE A 16 12.93 -9.19 6.49
C ILE A 16 11.81 -9.29 5.46
N TYR A 17 11.70 -8.33 4.54
CA TYR A 17 10.66 -8.33 3.50
C TYR A 17 10.80 -9.49 2.53
N ILE A 18 12.02 -9.81 2.08
CA ILE A 18 12.26 -10.99 1.23
C ILE A 18 11.92 -12.28 2.00
N TRP A 19 12.23 -12.36 3.29
CA TRP A 19 11.86 -13.52 4.11
C TRP A 19 10.35 -13.67 4.24
N ILE A 20 9.61 -12.58 4.46
CA ILE A 20 8.14 -12.56 4.47
C ILE A 20 7.59 -12.96 3.10
N GLY A 21 8.16 -12.44 2.02
CA GLY A 21 7.81 -12.80 0.64
C GLY A 21 7.97 -14.30 0.39
N LYS A 22 9.15 -14.87 0.71
CA LYS A 22 9.42 -16.32 0.61
C LYS A 22 8.47 -17.16 1.46
N ARG A 23 8.20 -16.75 2.70
CA ARG A 23 7.30 -17.49 3.58
C ARG A 23 5.87 -17.46 3.06
N SER A 24 5.43 -16.32 2.54
CA SER A 24 4.08 -16.15 1.96
C SER A 24 3.92 -16.91 0.65
N SER A 25 4.98 -16.99 -0.16
CA SER A 25 5.01 -17.74 -1.43
C SER A 25 4.71 -19.24 -1.26
N LYS A 26 5.08 -19.84 -0.12
CA LYS A 26 4.80 -21.25 0.18
C LYS A 26 3.31 -21.59 0.24
N ASP A 27 2.48 -20.59 0.48
CA ASP A 27 1.02 -20.75 0.62
C ASP A 27 0.27 -20.28 -0.63
N VAL A 28 0.98 -19.99 -1.72
CA VAL A 28 0.40 -19.57 -3.00
C VAL A 28 0.45 -20.73 -3.99
N GLU A 29 -0.68 -21.40 -4.16
CA GLU A 29 -0.83 -22.48 -5.14
C GLU A 29 -1.73 -22.08 -6.32
N THR A 30 -2.68 -21.17 -6.10
CA THR A 30 -3.66 -20.73 -7.10
C THR A 30 -3.63 -19.22 -7.34
N ASN A 31 -4.22 -18.77 -8.45
CA ASN A 31 -4.39 -17.34 -8.73
C ASN A 31 -5.26 -16.63 -7.66
N ASP A 32 -6.26 -17.32 -7.11
CA ASP A 32 -7.09 -16.79 -6.03
C ASP A 32 -6.28 -16.63 -4.72
N ASP A 33 -5.30 -17.50 -4.47
CA ASP A 33 -4.39 -17.34 -3.34
C ASP A 33 -3.43 -16.16 -3.55
N TYR A 34 -2.93 -15.98 -4.77
CA TYR A 34 -2.03 -14.88 -5.10
C TYR A 34 -2.71 -13.51 -5.01
N PHE A 35 -3.89 -13.36 -5.63
CA PHE A 35 -4.57 -12.06 -5.73
C PHE A 35 -5.55 -11.78 -4.60
N LEU A 36 -6.10 -12.81 -3.94
CA LEU A 36 -7.16 -12.64 -2.93
C LEU A 36 -6.81 -13.28 -1.58
N MET A 37 -5.62 -13.88 -1.43
CA MET A 37 -5.23 -14.63 -0.22
C MET A 37 -6.29 -15.69 0.15
N GLY A 38 -6.86 -16.35 -0.86
CA GLY A 38 -7.94 -17.33 -0.70
C GLY A 38 -9.22 -16.76 -0.06
N ARG A 39 -9.38 -15.43 -0.07
CA ARG A 39 -10.48 -14.68 0.58
C ARG A 39 -10.55 -14.89 2.10
N LYS A 40 -9.43 -15.26 2.73
CA LYS A 40 -9.30 -15.56 4.17
C LYS A 40 -8.83 -14.37 5.02
N LEU A 41 -8.85 -13.16 4.48
CA LEU A 41 -8.46 -11.96 5.22
C LEU A 41 -9.43 -11.70 6.39
N ASN A 42 -8.87 -11.65 7.59
CA ASN A 42 -9.61 -11.28 8.79
C ASN A 42 -9.82 -9.77 8.86
N PHE A 43 -10.84 -9.33 9.60
CA PHE A 43 -11.17 -7.90 9.73
C PHE A 43 -9.96 -7.05 10.17
N PHE A 44 -9.21 -7.52 11.16
CA PHE A 44 -8.04 -6.81 11.67
C PHE A 44 -6.93 -6.66 10.61
N GLN A 45 -6.65 -7.72 9.85
CA GLN A 45 -5.65 -7.69 8.77
C GLN A 45 -6.07 -6.71 7.67
N LEU A 46 -7.34 -6.76 7.27
CA LEU A 46 -7.91 -5.85 6.29
C LEU A 46 -7.80 -4.39 6.75
N SER A 47 -8.18 -4.09 8.00
CA SER A 47 -8.09 -2.74 8.55
C SER A 47 -6.66 -2.22 8.59
N LEU A 48 -5.69 -3.02 9.04
CA LEU A 48 -4.30 -2.59 9.09
C LEU A 48 -3.71 -2.36 7.70
N THR A 49 -4.01 -3.22 6.72
CA THR A 49 -3.58 -3.03 5.34
C THR A 49 -4.20 -1.78 4.71
N LEU A 50 -5.49 -1.51 4.95
CA LEU A 50 -6.12 -0.28 4.48
C LEU A 50 -5.50 0.97 5.12
N LEU A 51 -5.16 0.90 6.42
CA LEU A 51 -4.46 1.98 7.11
C LEU A 51 -3.04 2.18 6.54
N ALA A 52 -2.25 1.12 6.39
CA ALA A 52 -0.91 1.19 5.80
C ALA A 52 -0.93 1.77 4.39
N THR A 53 -1.92 1.38 3.58
CA THR A 53 -2.11 1.89 2.21
C THR A 53 -2.43 3.38 2.21
N GLN A 54 -3.31 3.84 3.10
CA GLN A 54 -3.66 5.27 3.19
C GLN A 54 -2.52 6.13 3.76
N VAL A 55 -1.76 5.60 4.71
CA VAL A 55 -0.64 6.29 5.37
C VAL A 55 0.69 6.03 4.64
N GLY A 56 0.65 5.56 3.39
CA GLY A 56 1.86 5.24 2.61
C GLY A 56 2.90 6.37 2.53
N GLY A 57 4.14 6.02 2.20
CA GLY A 57 5.27 6.97 2.23
C GLY A 57 5.05 8.25 1.40
N GLY A 58 4.42 8.13 0.22
CA GLY A 58 4.09 9.27 -0.61
C GLY A 58 2.98 10.18 -0.05
N SER A 59 1.98 9.62 0.61
CA SER A 59 0.92 10.42 1.24
C SER A 59 1.44 11.12 2.49
N LEU A 60 2.33 10.49 3.27
CA LEU A 60 2.98 11.13 4.43
C LEU A 60 3.82 12.34 4.01
N LEU A 61 4.72 12.17 3.03
CA LEU A 61 5.55 13.28 2.55
C LEU A 61 4.73 14.38 1.87
N GLY A 62 3.72 13.99 1.08
CA GLY A 62 2.80 14.93 0.44
C GLY A 62 1.98 15.71 1.46
N ALA A 63 1.40 15.03 2.45
CA ALA A 63 0.62 15.65 3.51
C ALA A 63 1.48 16.55 4.40
N ALA A 64 2.72 16.17 4.72
CA ALA A 64 3.65 17.03 5.47
C ALA A 64 3.99 18.30 4.69
N GLN A 65 4.26 18.18 3.38
CA GLN A 65 4.55 19.32 2.52
C GLN A 65 3.33 20.26 2.40
N GLU A 66 2.14 19.72 2.21
CA GLU A 66 0.89 20.48 2.12
C GLU A 66 0.54 21.13 3.47
N ALA A 67 0.77 20.44 4.59
CA ALA A 67 0.50 20.98 5.93
C ALA A 67 1.41 22.17 6.23
N TYR A 68 2.66 22.13 5.76
CA TYR A 68 3.57 23.26 5.84
C TYR A 68 3.07 24.49 5.05
N GLN A 69 2.41 24.28 3.89
CA GLN A 69 1.96 25.37 3.02
C GLN A 69 0.57 25.90 3.38
N LYS A 70 -0.37 25.01 3.69
CA LYS A 70 -1.81 25.30 3.85
C LYS A 70 -2.31 25.10 5.30
N GLY A 71 -1.43 24.70 6.21
CA GLY A 71 -1.76 24.47 7.61
C GLY A 71 -2.71 23.29 7.82
N TRP A 72 -3.62 23.45 8.77
CA TRP A 72 -4.52 22.40 9.28
C TRP A 72 -5.57 21.89 8.27
N ILE A 73 -5.79 22.58 7.14
CA ILE A 73 -6.78 22.17 6.13
C ILE A 73 -6.49 20.77 5.55
N VAL A 74 -5.23 20.33 5.60
CA VAL A 74 -4.82 19.01 5.11
C VAL A 74 -5.48 17.86 5.86
N LEU A 75 -5.94 18.10 7.10
CA LEU A 75 -6.63 17.10 7.92
C LEU A 75 -7.99 16.67 7.37
N PHE A 76 -8.64 17.49 6.51
CA PHE A 76 -9.90 17.11 5.89
C PHE A 76 -9.77 15.91 4.96
N TYR A 77 -8.61 15.72 4.32
CA TYR A 77 -8.36 14.59 3.44
C TYR A 77 -8.40 13.23 4.17
N PRO A 78 -7.57 12.99 5.22
CA PRO A 78 -7.63 11.74 5.96
C PRO A 78 -8.97 11.54 6.67
N LEU A 79 -9.61 12.60 7.17
CA LEU A 79 -10.95 12.50 7.76
C LEU A 79 -11.99 11.99 6.74
N GLY A 80 -11.98 12.53 5.51
CA GLY A 80 -12.85 12.06 4.44
C GLY A 80 -12.58 10.60 4.06
N ALA A 81 -11.31 10.20 4.00
CA ALA A 81 -10.93 8.81 3.74
C ALA A 81 -11.42 7.86 4.85
N CYS A 82 -11.28 8.24 6.12
CA CYS A 82 -11.79 7.47 7.26
C CYS A 82 -13.32 7.30 7.19
N LEU A 83 -14.06 8.37 6.92
CA LEU A 83 -15.52 8.32 6.77
C LEU A 83 -15.94 7.43 5.59
N GLY A 84 -15.23 7.50 4.46
CA GLY A 84 -15.46 6.64 3.30
C GLY A 84 -15.24 5.16 3.61
N LEU A 85 -14.14 4.83 4.30
CA LEU A 85 -13.86 3.46 4.75
C LEU A 85 -14.90 2.96 5.76
N PHE A 86 -15.35 3.82 6.68
CA PHE A 86 -16.40 3.48 7.63
C PHE A 86 -17.73 3.18 6.92
N ALA A 87 -18.14 4.05 5.98
CA ALA A 87 -19.33 3.83 5.16
C ALA A 87 -19.24 2.52 4.34
N LEU A 88 -18.06 2.22 3.77
CA LEU A 88 -17.81 0.95 3.11
C LEU A 88 -17.97 -0.24 4.07
N GLY A 89 -17.46 -0.13 5.30
CA GLY A 89 -17.55 -1.15 6.34
C GLY A 89 -18.98 -1.42 6.84
N MET A 90 -19.83 -0.39 6.90
CA MET A 90 -21.21 -0.50 7.43
C MET A 90 -22.18 -1.35 6.60
N GLY A 91 -21.79 -1.80 5.39
CA GLY A 91 -22.61 -2.77 4.64
C GLY A 91 -22.31 -2.87 3.15
N PHE A 92 -21.74 -1.83 2.54
CA PHE A 92 -21.36 -1.87 1.12
C PHE A 92 -20.29 -2.94 0.85
N GLY A 93 -19.28 -3.05 1.70
CA GLY A 93 -18.24 -4.07 1.61
C GLY A 93 -18.81 -5.49 1.69
N GLY A 94 -19.81 -5.72 2.55
CA GLY A 94 -20.53 -7.00 2.62
C GLY A 94 -21.26 -7.36 1.32
N LYS A 95 -21.94 -6.38 0.71
CA LYS A 95 -22.59 -6.58 -0.60
C LYS A 95 -21.58 -6.86 -1.71
N LEU A 96 -20.46 -6.12 -1.74
CA LEU A 96 -19.38 -6.32 -2.71
C LEU A 96 -18.74 -7.72 -2.57
N ARG A 97 -18.53 -8.19 -1.34
CA ARG A 97 -17.98 -9.54 -1.09
C ARG A 97 -18.87 -10.64 -1.63
N LYS A 98 -20.20 -10.49 -1.56
CA LYS A 98 -21.17 -11.45 -2.12
C LYS A 98 -21.11 -11.53 -3.65
N LEU A 99 -20.61 -10.49 -4.33
CA LEU A 99 -20.45 -10.51 -5.78
C LEU A 99 -19.31 -11.41 -6.25
N ASN A 100 -18.45 -11.92 -5.37
CA ASN A 100 -17.33 -12.82 -5.72
C ASN A 100 -16.44 -12.35 -6.89
N ILE A 101 -16.37 -11.03 -7.08
CA ILE A 101 -15.51 -10.37 -8.07
C ILE A 101 -14.06 -10.34 -7.58
N SER A 102 -13.12 -10.32 -8.53
CA SER A 102 -11.68 -10.21 -8.25
C SER A 102 -11.18 -8.79 -8.46
N THR A 103 -11.86 -7.99 -9.29
CA THR A 103 -11.53 -6.58 -9.52
C THR A 103 -12.75 -5.68 -9.36
N ILE A 104 -12.54 -4.42 -8.98
CA ILE A 104 -13.63 -3.42 -8.89
C ILE A 104 -14.26 -3.19 -10.27
N ALA A 105 -13.47 -3.25 -11.35
CA ALA A 105 -13.97 -3.10 -12.71
C ALA A 105 -14.97 -4.19 -13.13
N GLU A 106 -14.91 -5.39 -12.54
CA GLU A 106 -15.89 -6.47 -12.77
C GLU A 106 -17.28 -6.15 -12.23
N ILE A 107 -17.42 -5.17 -11.32
CA ILE A 107 -18.73 -4.67 -10.90
C ILE A 107 -19.52 -4.21 -12.12
N PHE A 108 -18.87 -3.54 -13.07
CA PHE A 108 -19.54 -3.04 -14.27
C PHE A 108 -20.10 -4.18 -15.12
N GLU A 109 -19.36 -5.29 -15.24
CA GLU A 109 -19.88 -6.46 -15.94
C GLU A 109 -21.01 -7.15 -15.16
N LYS A 110 -20.91 -7.30 -13.84
CA LYS A 110 -21.97 -7.96 -13.06
C LYS A 110 -23.27 -7.18 -12.98
N ILE A 111 -23.19 -5.86 -12.85
CA ILE A 111 -24.37 -5.01 -12.67
C ILE A 111 -24.95 -4.60 -14.02
N TYR A 112 -24.11 -4.13 -14.95
CA TYR A 112 -24.55 -3.59 -16.23
C TYR A 112 -24.48 -4.61 -17.38
N LYS A 113 -23.99 -5.84 -17.13
CA LYS A 113 -23.86 -6.92 -18.12
C LYS A 113 -23.07 -6.53 -19.38
N SER A 114 -22.20 -5.52 -19.26
CA SER A 114 -21.43 -4.97 -20.39
C SER A 114 -19.94 -5.22 -20.21
N ARG A 115 -19.41 -6.09 -21.10
CA ARG A 115 -17.97 -6.37 -21.16
C ARG A 115 -17.15 -5.15 -21.61
N HIS A 116 -17.75 -4.27 -22.42
CA HIS A 116 -17.11 -3.02 -22.86
C HIS A 116 -16.88 -2.07 -21.68
N GLN A 117 -17.87 -1.91 -20.78
CA GLN A 117 -17.73 -1.06 -19.60
C GLN A 117 -16.69 -1.59 -18.62
N ARG A 118 -16.60 -2.92 -18.44
CA ARG A 118 -15.51 -3.53 -17.67
C ARG A 118 -14.15 -3.20 -18.28
N PHE A 119 -13.99 -3.34 -19.59
CA PHE A 119 -12.71 -3.07 -20.24
C PHE A 119 -12.28 -1.60 -20.06
N LEU A 120 -13.21 -0.66 -20.25
CA LEU A 120 -12.97 0.76 -20.01
C LEU A 120 -12.61 1.04 -18.55
N ALA A 121 -13.39 0.50 -17.60
CA ALA A 121 -13.14 0.68 -16.17
C ALA A 121 -11.78 0.07 -15.74
N SER A 122 -11.43 -1.11 -16.25
CA SER A 122 -10.12 -1.73 -16.02
C SER A 122 -8.99 -0.87 -16.58
N GLY A 123 -9.13 -0.38 -17.81
CA GLY A 123 -8.15 0.52 -18.44
C GLY A 123 -7.93 1.79 -17.64
N LEU A 124 -9.01 2.46 -17.23
CA LEU A 124 -8.95 3.64 -16.36
C LEU A 124 -8.30 3.34 -15.01
N SER A 125 -8.60 2.18 -14.41
CA SER A 125 -8.00 1.76 -13.14
C SER A 125 -6.49 1.55 -13.27
N ILE A 126 -6.03 0.92 -14.35
CA ILE A 126 -4.60 0.73 -14.62
C ILE A 126 -3.89 2.08 -14.77
N VAL A 127 -4.49 3.01 -15.54
CA VAL A 127 -3.94 4.36 -15.73
C VAL A 127 -3.86 5.11 -14.40
N ALA A 128 -4.92 5.06 -13.59
CA ALA A 128 -4.93 5.69 -12.27
C ALA A 128 -3.85 5.11 -11.35
N LEU A 129 -3.73 3.78 -11.27
CA LEU A 129 -2.70 3.11 -10.47
C LEU A 129 -1.28 3.43 -10.96
N PHE A 130 -1.08 3.58 -12.28
CA PHE A 130 0.19 4.00 -12.84
C PHE A 130 0.59 5.40 -12.36
N PHE A 131 -0.33 6.38 -12.40
CA PHE A 131 -0.06 7.72 -11.90
C PHE A 131 0.21 7.75 -10.39
N ILE A 132 -0.51 6.93 -9.61
CA ILE A 132 -0.25 6.78 -8.18
C ILE A 132 1.17 6.22 -7.96
N LEU A 133 1.58 5.21 -8.73
CA LEU A 133 2.92 4.63 -8.63
C LEU A 133 4.01 5.65 -8.97
N VAL A 134 3.81 6.46 -10.02
CA VAL A 134 4.72 7.56 -10.38
C VAL A 134 4.83 8.58 -9.24
N ALA A 135 3.70 8.97 -8.63
CA ALA A 135 3.70 9.90 -7.49
C ALA A 135 4.47 9.33 -6.28
N GLN A 136 4.31 8.04 -5.98
CA GLN A 136 5.08 7.34 -4.94
C GLN A 136 6.58 7.31 -5.27
N GLY A 137 6.94 7.10 -6.54
CA GLY A 137 8.32 7.17 -7.02
C GLY A 137 8.98 8.53 -6.79
N ILE A 138 8.27 9.61 -7.15
CA ILE A 138 8.74 10.99 -6.94
C ILE A 138 8.89 11.29 -5.45
N ALA A 139 7.93 10.87 -4.62
CA ALA A 139 8.00 11.07 -3.18
C ALA A 139 9.18 10.30 -2.55
N ALA A 140 9.40 9.04 -2.96
CA ALA A 140 10.56 8.27 -2.54
C ALA A 140 11.87 8.96 -2.95
N GLN A 141 11.97 9.48 -4.17
CA GLN A 141 13.16 10.21 -4.61
C GLN A 141 13.42 11.46 -3.75
N LYS A 142 12.39 12.26 -3.45
CA LYS A 142 12.50 13.43 -2.55
C LYS A 142 12.97 13.03 -1.15
N PHE A 143 12.49 11.91 -0.62
CA PHE A 143 12.94 11.38 0.67
C PHE A 143 14.44 11.06 0.67
N PHE A 144 14.92 10.37 -0.35
CA PHE A 144 16.34 10.04 -0.51
C PHE A 144 17.21 11.29 -0.64
N ILE A 145 16.75 12.31 -1.38
CA ILE A 145 17.42 13.61 -1.48
C ILE A 145 17.51 14.28 -0.10
N GLY A 146 16.40 14.32 0.66
CA GLY A 146 16.36 14.91 2.00
C GLY A 146 17.28 14.21 3.00
N MET A 147 17.54 12.92 2.80
CA MET A 147 18.49 12.13 3.57
C MET A 147 19.95 12.24 3.09
N ASN A 148 20.23 13.07 2.08
CA ASN A 148 21.53 13.21 1.43
C ASN A 148 22.05 11.89 0.78
N LEU A 149 21.12 11.08 0.25
CA LEU A 149 21.38 9.77 -0.36
C LEU A 149 21.00 9.81 -1.84
N GLN A 150 21.79 10.53 -2.64
CA GLN A 150 21.50 10.76 -4.06
C GLN A 150 22.15 9.70 -4.98
N SER A 151 22.25 8.45 -4.53
CA SER A 151 22.84 7.37 -5.35
C SER A 151 21.76 6.68 -6.18
N PRO A 152 21.85 6.68 -7.53
CA PRO A 152 20.93 5.95 -8.40
C PRO A 152 20.91 4.45 -8.10
N ILE A 153 22.05 3.88 -7.71
CA ILE A 153 22.20 2.45 -7.42
C ILE A 153 21.34 2.05 -6.21
N ILE A 154 21.37 2.84 -5.15
CA ILE A 154 20.60 2.56 -3.92
C ILE A 154 19.10 2.70 -4.21
N PHE A 155 18.70 3.68 -5.01
CA PHE A 155 17.31 3.86 -5.40
C PHE A 155 16.77 2.70 -6.25
N ILE A 156 17.56 2.22 -7.23
CA ILE A 156 17.22 1.05 -8.03
C ILE A 156 17.13 -0.20 -7.15
N LEU A 157 18.09 -0.40 -6.25
CA LEU A 157 18.10 -1.55 -5.34
C LEU A 157 16.88 -1.56 -4.43
N PHE A 158 16.49 -0.40 -3.89
CA PHE A 158 15.28 -0.24 -3.09
C PHE A 158 14.04 -0.71 -3.85
N TRP A 159 13.82 -0.21 -5.07
CA TRP A 159 12.69 -0.63 -5.90
C TRP A 159 12.77 -2.10 -6.31
N ALA A 160 13.96 -2.62 -6.61
CA ALA A 160 14.15 -4.02 -6.96
C ALA A 160 13.74 -4.95 -5.80
N ILE A 161 14.11 -4.61 -4.56
CA ILE A 161 13.69 -5.35 -3.36
C ILE A 161 12.16 -5.27 -3.20
N LEU A 162 11.57 -4.08 -3.36
CA LEU A 162 10.12 -3.90 -3.26
C LEU A 162 9.35 -4.79 -4.25
N ILE A 163 9.78 -4.79 -5.52
CA ILE A 163 9.19 -5.60 -6.58
C ILE A 163 9.40 -7.09 -6.27
N ALA A 164 10.60 -7.49 -5.86
CA ALA A 164 10.92 -8.89 -5.61
C ALA A 164 10.02 -9.51 -4.54
N TYR A 165 9.88 -8.90 -3.36
CA TYR A 165 9.04 -9.51 -2.31
C TYR A 165 7.55 -9.53 -2.70
N THR A 166 7.09 -8.50 -3.43
CA THR A 166 5.70 -8.37 -3.86
C THR A 166 5.35 -9.43 -4.89
N VAL A 167 6.20 -9.61 -5.92
CA VAL A 167 6.01 -10.64 -6.95
C VAL A 167 6.12 -12.04 -6.37
N MET A 168 7.01 -12.26 -5.39
CA MET A 168 7.21 -13.59 -4.81
C MET A 168 6.01 -14.08 -3.98
N GLY A 169 5.38 -13.20 -3.18
CA GLY A 169 4.37 -13.62 -2.21
C GLY A 169 2.97 -13.06 -2.41
N GLY A 170 2.74 -12.27 -3.46
CA GLY A 170 1.41 -11.74 -3.82
C GLY A 170 0.76 -10.91 -2.70
N LEU A 171 -0.58 -10.91 -2.67
CA LEU A 171 -1.35 -10.15 -1.68
C LEU A 171 -0.99 -10.55 -0.24
N LYS A 172 -0.68 -11.83 -0.01
CA LYS A 172 -0.32 -12.32 1.34
C LYS A 172 0.97 -11.69 1.85
N ALA A 173 2.00 -11.55 1.01
CA ALA A 173 3.22 -10.85 1.39
C ALA A 173 2.95 -9.38 1.69
N VAL A 174 2.18 -8.71 0.83
CA VAL A 174 1.81 -7.30 1.01
C VAL A 174 1.08 -7.10 2.33
N VAL A 175 0.06 -7.90 2.63
CA VAL A 175 -0.70 -7.79 3.89
C VAL A 175 0.21 -8.01 5.11
N ASN A 176 1.11 -9.00 5.06
CA ASN A 176 2.04 -9.25 6.15
C ASN A 176 3.03 -8.09 6.35
N THR A 177 3.54 -7.50 5.26
CA THR A 177 4.41 -6.32 5.35
C THR A 177 3.64 -5.09 5.84
N ASP A 178 2.39 -4.92 5.42
CA ASP A 178 1.55 -3.79 5.80
C ASP A 178 1.22 -3.82 7.29
N ILE A 179 0.95 -5.01 7.86
CA ILE A 179 0.71 -5.15 9.30
C ILE A 179 1.94 -4.69 10.11
N LEU A 180 3.14 -5.08 9.69
CA LEU A 180 4.38 -4.65 10.34
C LEU A 180 4.58 -3.14 10.21
N GLN A 181 4.32 -2.57 9.03
CA GLN A 181 4.44 -1.13 8.77
C GLN A 181 3.40 -0.33 9.57
N ALA A 182 2.15 -0.78 9.60
CA ALA A 182 1.08 -0.13 10.36
C ALA A 182 1.39 -0.14 11.86
N LEU A 183 1.85 -1.27 12.41
CA LEU A 183 2.26 -1.35 13.82
C LEU A 183 3.44 -0.41 14.10
N PHE A 184 4.44 -0.37 13.23
CA PHE A 184 5.58 0.54 13.37
C PHE A 184 5.14 2.01 13.40
N ILE A 185 4.25 2.40 12.49
CA ILE A 185 3.68 3.76 12.43
C ILE A 185 2.90 4.08 13.71
N LEU A 186 2.03 3.18 14.16
CA LEU A 186 1.21 3.38 15.36
C LEU A 186 2.06 3.53 16.62
N ILE A 187 3.10 2.70 16.78
CA ILE A 187 4.02 2.79 17.92
C ILE A 187 4.81 4.10 17.88
N THR A 188 5.33 4.47 16.70
CA THR A 188 6.14 5.68 16.52
C THR A 188 5.32 6.94 16.79
N LEU A 189 4.10 7.03 16.25
CA LEU A 189 3.20 8.14 16.52
C LEU A 189 2.77 8.16 17.99
N GLY A 190 2.41 7.01 18.56
CA GLY A 190 2.06 6.90 19.97
C GLY A 190 3.16 7.47 20.86
N PHE A 191 4.40 7.04 20.66
CA PHE A 191 5.54 7.56 21.42
C PHE A 191 5.72 9.08 21.25
N ALA A 192 5.60 9.59 20.03
CA ALA A 192 5.75 11.02 19.74
C ALA A 192 4.65 11.91 20.36
N PHE A 193 3.44 11.38 20.59
CA PHE A 193 2.37 12.12 21.28
C PHE A 193 2.51 12.09 22.82
N PHE A 194 3.23 11.11 23.37
CA PHE A 194 3.44 10.97 24.82
C PHE A 194 4.79 11.55 25.30
N SER A 195 5.66 12.02 24.40
CA SER A 195 6.93 12.71 24.68
C SER A 195 6.80 14.21 24.50
#